data_AF-A0A1H9WH12-F1
#
_entry.id   AF-A0A1H9WH12-F1
#
_cell.length_a   1.000
_cell.length_b   1.000
_cell.length_c   1.000
_cell.angle_alpha   90.00
_cell.angle_beta   90.00
_cell.angle_gamma   90.00
#
_symmetry.space_group_name_H-M   'P 1'
#
loop_
_entity.id
_entity.type
_entity.pdbx_description
1 polymer ?
#
loop_
_entity_poly.entity_id
_entity_poly.type
_entity_poly.pdbx_seq_one_letter_code
_entity_poly.pdbx_strand_id
1 'polypeptide(L)'
;MVEGEGIDFDRWAVILCKPDAVARGKVQHLRWLTEADFLLPLHAALWQSITALVHRGDMVDPVTVLGEAQHRGVLTGSLTPKDLMSLVSTPASSPEYWGEKILQRALLARAQTVAAWITAYTDDLANTPHQLVTGSRRALADLNSLRTRWIRATAVPPTPAESRPARHGQPPRATGPPPQPALTTPRAHR
;
A
#
# COMPACT_ATOMS: atom_id res chain seq x y z
N MET A 1 20.29 -30.68 -2.92
CA MET A 1 20.91 -29.70 -3.83
C MET A 1 19.92 -29.41 -4.94
N VAL A 2 19.17 -28.32 -4.78
CA VAL A 2 18.35 -27.75 -5.84
C VAL A 2 19.09 -26.47 -6.19
N GLU A 3 19.65 -26.40 -7.40
CA GLU A 3 20.26 -25.19 -7.91
C GLU A 3 19.27 -24.04 -7.72
N GLY A 4 19.71 -23.02 -7.00
CA GLY A 4 18.97 -21.78 -6.87
C GLY A 4 18.93 -21.13 -8.23
N GLU A 5 17.87 -21.43 -8.98
CA GLU A 5 17.39 -20.57 -10.06
C GLU A 5 17.30 -19.18 -9.46
N GLY A 6 18.30 -18.36 -9.78
CA GLY A 6 18.41 -17.00 -9.30
C GLY A 6 17.13 -16.31 -9.71
N ILE A 7 16.26 -16.12 -8.73
CA ILE A 7 15.00 -15.42 -8.88
C ILE A 7 15.31 -14.09 -9.59
N ASP A 8 14.93 -13.99 -10.86
CA ASP A 8 15.04 -12.77 -11.64
C ASP A 8 13.98 -11.79 -11.13
N PHE A 9 14.31 -11.07 -10.06
CA PHE A 9 13.44 -10.11 -9.38
C PHE A 9 12.93 -8.99 -10.29
N ASP A 10 13.63 -8.73 -11.40
CA ASP A 10 13.21 -7.73 -12.37
C ASP A 10 12.03 -8.24 -13.21
N ARG A 11 11.83 -9.55 -13.31
CA ARG A 11 10.63 -10.17 -13.88
C ARG A 11 9.40 -10.12 -12.95
N TRP A 12 9.54 -9.68 -11.69
CA TRP A 12 8.55 -9.90 -10.61
C TRP A 12 7.56 -8.75 -10.40
N ALA A 13 7.92 -7.51 -10.71
CA ALA A 13 7.01 -6.37 -10.58
C ALA A 13 5.85 -6.40 -11.61
N VAL A 14 6.10 -7.06 -12.73
CA VAL A 14 5.12 -7.50 -13.73
C VAL A 14 3.96 -8.26 -13.11
N ILE A 15 4.23 -9.00 -12.03
CA ILE A 15 3.27 -9.94 -11.48
C ILE A 15 2.09 -9.25 -10.80
N LEU A 16 2.31 -8.07 -10.24
CA LEU A 16 1.22 -7.23 -9.73
C LEU A 16 0.39 -6.59 -10.82
N CYS A 17 0.87 -6.59 -12.06
CA CYS A 17 0.18 -5.97 -13.18
C CYS A 17 -0.90 -6.85 -13.81
N LYS A 18 -1.19 -8.03 -13.24
CA LYS A 18 -2.06 -9.03 -13.86
C LYS A 18 -3.53 -8.70 -13.76
N PRO A 19 -4.33 -8.86 -14.82
CA PRO A 19 -5.77 -8.60 -14.80
C PRO A 19 -6.57 -9.41 -13.78
N ASP A 20 -6.19 -10.66 -13.52
CA ASP A 20 -6.87 -11.58 -12.61
C ASP A 20 -6.44 -11.39 -11.15
N ALA A 21 -5.19 -10.93 -10.93
CA ALA A 21 -4.74 -10.37 -9.66
C ALA A 21 -5.26 -8.92 -9.45
N VAL A 22 -5.71 -8.24 -10.50
CA VAL A 22 -6.30 -6.90 -10.49
C VAL A 22 -7.79 -6.95 -10.86
N ALA A 23 -8.44 -8.09 -10.64
CA ALA A 23 -9.89 -8.12 -10.60
C ALA A 23 -10.35 -7.14 -9.50
N ARG A 24 -11.33 -6.28 -9.81
CA ARG A 24 -11.88 -5.25 -8.91
C ARG A 24 -11.98 -5.79 -7.47
N GLY A 25 -11.10 -5.33 -6.59
CA GLY A 25 -11.00 -5.78 -5.19
C GLY A 25 -9.57 -6.04 -4.73
N LYS A 26 -8.75 -6.73 -5.53
CA LYS A 26 -7.41 -7.16 -5.09
C LYS A 26 -6.36 -6.04 -5.06
N VAL A 27 -6.36 -5.11 -6.02
CA VAL A 27 -5.50 -3.90 -5.92
C VAL A 27 -5.91 -2.99 -4.77
N GLN A 28 -7.16 -3.05 -4.30
CA GLN A 28 -7.55 -2.31 -3.11
C GLN A 28 -6.84 -2.84 -1.85
N HIS A 29 -6.40 -4.10 -1.83
CA HIS A 29 -5.59 -4.66 -0.75
C HIS A 29 -4.12 -4.22 -0.81
N LEU A 30 -3.69 -3.63 -1.93
CA LEU A 30 -2.33 -3.14 -2.16
C LEU A 30 -2.21 -1.60 -2.06
N ARG A 31 -3.18 -0.91 -1.44
CA ARG A 31 -3.17 0.57 -1.28
C ARG A 31 -1.93 1.12 -0.56
N TRP A 32 -1.15 0.28 0.10
CA TRP A 32 0.10 0.63 0.78
C TRP A 32 1.32 0.61 -0.15
N LEU A 33 1.21 0.06 -1.36
CA LEU A 33 2.26 0.03 -2.37
C LEU A 33 2.19 1.29 -3.25
N THR A 34 3.35 1.89 -3.49
CA THR A 34 3.52 3.10 -4.30
C THR A 34 4.45 2.84 -5.48
N GLU A 35 4.40 3.69 -6.50
CA GLU A 35 5.30 3.65 -7.65
C GLU A 35 6.78 3.78 -7.26
N ALA A 36 7.07 4.48 -6.17
CA ALA A 36 8.43 4.68 -5.67
C ALA A 36 9.05 3.40 -5.08
N ASP A 37 8.25 2.38 -4.81
CA ASP A 37 8.73 1.10 -4.29
C ASP A 37 9.27 0.20 -5.41
N PHE A 38 9.06 0.56 -6.69
CA PHE A 38 9.57 -0.17 -7.84
C PHE A 38 10.95 0.35 -8.25
N LEU A 39 11.95 -0.55 -8.33
CA LEU A 39 13.32 -0.17 -8.70
C LEU A 39 13.48 0.13 -10.20
N LEU A 40 12.65 -0.47 -11.04
CA LEU A 40 12.69 -0.25 -12.49
C LEU A 40 11.62 0.77 -12.90
N PRO A 41 11.98 1.86 -13.61
CA PRO A 41 11.03 2.89 -14.02
C PRO A 41 9.84 2.37 -14.81
N LEU A 42 10.07 1.34 -15.64
CA LEU A 42 9.01 0.68 -16.40
C LEU A 42 7.92 0.14 -15.46
N HIS A 43 8.29 -0.55 -14.38
CA HIS A 43 7.33 -1.13 -13.46
C HIS A 43 6.59 -0.06 -12.64
N ALA A 44 7.28 1.00 -12.23
CA ALA A 44 6.65 2.16 -11.60
C ALA A 44 5.58 2.76 -12.53
N ALA A 45 5.89 2.90 -13.82
CA ALA A 45 4.97 3.45 -14.82
C ALA A 45 3.76 2.52 -15.09
N LEU A 46 3.96 1.20 -15.05
CA LEU A 46 2.85 0.24 -15.16
C LEU A 46 1.97 0.24 -13.91
N TRP A 47 2.56 0.30 -12.72
CA TRP A 47 1.80 0.46 -11.48
C TRP A 47 0.96 1.74 -11.49
N GLN A 48 1.51 2.84 -11.99
CA GLN A 48 0.80 4.10 -12.19
C GLN A 48 -0.36 3.98 -13.18
N SER A 49 -0.17 3.25 -14.28
CA SER A 49 -1.23 3.01 -15.26
C SER A 49 -2.40 2.23 -14.62
N ILE A 50 -2.08 1.18 -13.87
CA ILE A 50 -3.07 0.34 -13.20
C ILE A 50 -3.82 1.09 -12.10
N THR A 51 -3.10 1.78 -11.23
CA THR A 51 -3.71 2.52 -10.13
C THR A 51 -4.59 3.65 -10.64
N ALA A 52 -4.25 4.28 -11.77
CA ALA A 52 -5.11 5.26 -12.42
C ALA A 52 -6.41 4.64 -12.95
N LEU A 53 -6.35 3.48 -13.61
CA LEU A 53 -7.54 2.74 -14.05
C LEU A 53 -8.44 2.38 -12.86
N VAL A 54 -7.86 1.86 -11.78
CA VAL A 54 -8.58 1.54 -10.54
C VAL A 54 -9.21 2.78 -9.93
N HIS A 55 -8.51 3.92 -9.94
CA HIS A 55 -9.00 5.17 -9.39
C HIS A 55 -10.20 5.72 -10.19
N ARG A 56 -10.20 5.53 -11.52
CA ARG A 56 -11.33 5.89 -12.41
C ARG A 56 -12.48 4.88 -12.38
N GLY A 57 -12.25 3.68 -11.83
CA GLY A 57 -13.23 2.59 -11.86
C GLY A 57 -13.29 1.85 -13.20
N ASP A 58 -12.29 2.03 -14.05
CA ASP A 58 -12.15 1.37 -15.34
C ASP A 58 -11.81 -0.12 -15.19
N MET A 59 -11.95 -0.86 -16.28
CA MET A 59 -11.51 -2.26 -16.35
C MET A 59 -9.99 -2.34 -16.28
N VAL A 60 -9.46 -3.32 -15.55
CA VAL A 60 -8.03 -3.61 -15.52
C VAL A 60 -7.79 -4.95 -16.17
N ASP A 61 -7.69 -4.92 -17.49
CA ASP A 61 -7.30 -6.03 -18.35
C ASP A 61 -6.06 -5.65 -19.17
N PRO A 62 -5.37 -6.61 -19.83
CA PRO A 62 -4.11 -6.33 -20.51
C PRO A 62 -4.24 -5.27 -21.59
N VAL A 63 -5.37 -5.25 -22.31
CA VAL A 63 -5.62 -4.31 -23.40
C VAL A 63 -5.82 -2.92 -22.84
N THR A 64 -6.59 -2.78 -21.75
CA THR A 64 -6.82 -1.48 -21.12
C THR A 64 -5.53 -0.95 -20.45
N VAL A 65 -4.74 -1.81 -19.81
CA VAL A 65 -3.43 -1.44 -19.25
C VAL A 65 -2.46 -1.01 -20.35
N LEU A 66 -2.42 -1.71 -21.49
CA LEU A 66 -1.63 -1.31 -22.66
C LEU A 66 -2.06 0.06 -23.18
N GLY A 67 -3.37 0.30 -23.30
CA GLY A 67 -3.90 1.59 -23.74
C GLY A 67 -3.51 2.74 -22.82
N GLU A 68 -3.62 2.55 -21.50
CA GLU A 68 -3.20 3.54 -20.51
C GLU A 68 -1.68 3.77 -20.54
N ALA A 69 -0.89 2.69 -20.65
CA ALA A 69 0.57 2.76 -20.74
C ALA A 69 1.01 3.50 -22.02
N GLN A 70 0.34 3.27 -23.14
CA GLN A 70 0.57 3.99 -24.38
C GLN A 70 0.22 5.47 -24.25
N HIS A 71 -0.94 5.79 -23.67
CA HIS A 71 -1.37 7.17 -23.43
C HIS A 71 -0.38 7.94 -22.53
N ARG A 72 0.30 7.24 -21.62
CA ARG A 72 1.34 7.79 -20.74
C ARG A 72 2.75 7.83 -21.36
N GLY A 73 2.92 7.33 -22.59
CA GLY A 73 4.23 7.28 -23.25
C GLY A 73 5.21 6.26 -22.68
N VAL A 74 4.71 5.22 -22.00
CA VAL A 74 5.55 4.13 -21.43
C VAL A 74 6.17 3.26 -22.52
N LEU A 75 5.48 3.13 -23.66
CA LEU A 75 5.97 2.42 -24.84
C LEU A 75 7.04 3.24 -25.54
N THR A 76 8.28 3.06 -25.09
CA THR A 76 9.49 3.58 -25.75
C THR A 76 10.02 2.51 -26.71
N GLY A 77 10.90 2.87 -27.67
CA GLY A 77 11.33 1.96 -28.74
C GLY A 77 11.93 0.61 -28.30
N SER A 78 12.30 0.44 -27.03
CA SER A 78 12.76 -0.81 -26.42
C SER A 78 11.66 -1.71 -25.85
N LEU A 79 10.44 -1.20 -25.67
CA LEU A 79 9.30 -1.95 -25.15
C LEU A 79 8.17 -1.95 -26.17
N THR A 80 7.98 -3.08 -26.86
CA THR A 80 6.91 -3.20 -27.84
C THR A 80 5.56 -3.46 -27.17
N PRO A 81 4.43 -3.11 -27.82
CA PRO A 81 3.10 -3.49 -27.35
C PRO A 81 2.96 -5.01 -27.10
N LYS A 82 3.62 -5.83 -27.93
CA LYS A 82 3.62 -7.28 -27.79
C LYS A 82 4.36 -7.72 -26.53
N ASP A 83 5.50 -7.12 -26.23
CA ASP A 83 6.26 -7.40 -25.01
C ASP A 83 5.44 -7.05 -23.79
N LEU A 84 4.78 -5.88 -23.79
CA LEU A 84 3.91 -5.48 -22.68
C LEU A 84 2.69 -6.41 -22.54
N MET A 85 2.07 -6.81 -23.64
CA MET A 85 0.98 -7.79 -23.62
C MET A 85 1.43 -9.11 -23.02
N SER A 86 2.61 -9.62 -23.39
CA SER A 86 3.19 -10.84 -22.81
C SER A 86 3.46 -10.67 -21.31
N LEU A 87 3.96 -9.50 -20.92
CA LEU A 87 4.25 -9.12 -19.54
C LEU A 87 2.98 -9.22 -18.69
N VAL A 88 1.93 -8.51 -19.09
CA VAL A 88 0.68 -8.37 -18.35
C VAL A 88 -0.19 -9.64 -18.37
N SER A 89 -0.03 -10.50 -19.38
CA SER A 89 -0.81 -11.74 -19.54
C SER A 89 -0.23 -12.97 -18.83
N THR A 90 0.96 -12.88 -18.25
CA THR A 90 1.58 -14.01 -17.54
C THR A 90 0.79 -14.32 -16.25
N PRO A 91 0.45 -15.56 -15.89
CA PRO A 91 -0.30 -15.89 -14.65
C PRO A 91 0.58 -15.86 -13.39
N ALA A 92 0.08 -15.42 -12.22
CA ALA A 92 0.82 -15.52 -10.94
C ALA A 92 -0.06 -15.85 -9.76
N SER A 93 0.66 -16.33 -8.74
CA SER A 93 0.22 -16.40 -7.36
C SER A 93 -0.11 -15.03 -6.73
N SER A 94 -0.62 -15.09 -5.50
CA SER A 94 -1.20 -14.00 -4.68
C SER A 94 -0.51 -12.62 -4.85
N PRO A 95 -1.26 -11.57 -5.21
CA PRO A 95 -0.73 -10.21 -5.31
C PRO A 95 -0.23 -9.66 -3.97
N GLU A 96 -0.81 -10.08 -2.84
CA GLU A 96 -0.38 -9.67 -1.50
C GLU A 96 1.05 -10.14 -1.20
N TYR A 97 1.34 -11.41 -1.50
CA TYR A 97 2.69 -11.96 -1.39
C TYR A 97 3.69 -11.16 -2.22
N TRP A 98 3.31 -10.82 -3.46
CA TRP A 98 4.20 -10.11 -4.37
C TRP A 98 4.41 -8.65 -3.99
N GLY A 99 3.35 -7.97 -3.53
CA GLY A 99 3.47 -6.63 -2.96
C GLY A 99 4.45 -6.62 -1.80
N GLU A 100 4.39 -7.63 -0.93
CA GLU A 100 5.26 -7.70 0.24
C GLU A 100 6.72 -7.85 -0.18
N LYS A 101 7.00 -8.70 -1.19
CA LYS A 101 8.35 -8.87 -1.74
C LYS A 101 8.90 -7.61 -2.39
N ILE A 102 8.07 -6.85 -3.11
CA ILE A 102 8.49 -5.56 -3.69
C ILE A 102 8.86 -4.59 -2.58
N LEU A 103 8.04 -4.49 -1.53
CA LEU A 103 8.29 -3.57 -0.43
C LEU A 103 9.53 -3.96 0.39
N GLN A 104 9.77 -5.26 0.61
CA GLN A 104 11.00 -5.78 1.22
C GLN A 104 12.24 -5.38 0.39
N ARG A 105 12.18 -5.55 -0.93
CA ARG A 105 13.28 -5.17 -1.84
C ARG A 105 13.50 -3.66 -1.86
N ALA A 106 12.43 -2.87 -1.90
CA ALA A 106 12.49 -1.40 -1.82
C ALA A 106 13.14 -0.95 -0.51
N LEU A 107 12.80 -1.58 0.61
CA LEU A 107 13.36 -1.28 1.92
C LEU A 107 14.88 -1.53 1.95
N LEU A 108 15.33 -2.66 1.42
CA LEU A 108 16.76 -2.99 1.32
C LEU A 108 17.51 -2.00 0.41
N ALA A 109 16.96 -1.70 -0.77
CA ALA A 109 17.57 -0.76 -1.70
C ALA A 109 17.65 0.66 -1.12
N ARG A 110 16.61 1.11 -0.41
CA ARG A 110 16.58 2.42 0.27
C ARG A 110 17.58 2.45 1.43
N ALA A 111 17.69 1.38 2.21
CA ALA A 111 18.68 1.29 3.28
C ALA A 111 20.11 1.40 2.72
N GLN A 112 20.40 0.73 1.62
CA GLN A 112 21.70 0.82 0.94
C GLN A 112 21.98 2.25 0.45
N THR A 113 20.98 2.91 -0.14
CA THR A 113 21.09 4.31 -0.59
C THR A 113 21.35 5.26 0.57
N VAL A 114 20.62 5.11 1.67
CA VAL A 114 20.80 5.93 2.88
C VAL A 114 22.17 5.72 3.50
N ALA A 115 22.66 4.47 3.56
CA ALA A 115 24.01 4.17 4.02
C ALA A 115 25.06 4.89 3.16
N ALA A 116 24.96 4.77 1.83
CA ALA A 116 25.87 5.45 0.90
C ALA A 116 25.84 6.98 1.05
N TRP A 117 24.67 7.58 1.28
CA TRP A 117 24.56 9.02 1.54
C TRP A 117 25.19 9.44 2.86
N ILE A 118 24.97 8.69 3.94
CA ILE A 118 25.61 8.99 5.24
C ILE A 118 27.13 8.86 5.11
N THR A 119 27.63 7.84 4.42
CA THR A 119 29.07 7.68 4.13
C THR A 119 29.61 8.87 3.33
N ALA A 120 28.91 9.31 2.29
CA ALA A 120 29.34 10.48 1.50
C ALA A 120 29.40 11.76 2.35
N TYR A 121 28.45 11.94 3.27
CA TYR A 121 28.48 13.05 4.23
C TYR A 121 29.72 12.98 5.14
N THR A 122 30.06 11.79 5.65
CA THR A 122 31.23 11.62 6.55
C THR A 122 32.57 11.72 5.84
N ASP A 123 32.63 11.36 4.56
CA ASP A 123 33.87 11.37 3.78
C ASP A 123 34.26 12.77 3.29
N ASP A 124 33.29 13.68 3.16
CA ASP A 124 33.52 15.06 2.77
C ASP A 124 33.78 15.96 3.98
N LEU A 125 35.06 16.30 4.16
CA LEU A 125 35.56 17.16 5.23
C LEU A 125 35.03 18.61 5.18
N ALA A 126 34.42 19.03 4.08
CA ALA A 126 33.75 20.33 4.00
C ALA A 126 32.40 20.36 4.73
N ASN A 127 31.83 19.19 5.07
CA ASN A 127 30.58 19.13 5.80
C ASN A 127 30.76 19.52 7.26
N THR A 128 29.97 20.50 7.68
CA THR A 128 29.87 20.87 9.10
C THR A 128 29.17 19.76 9.89
N PRO A 129 29.47 19.60 11.20
CA PRO A 129 28.75 18.67 12.06
C PRO A 129 27.22 18.86 12.04
N HIS A 130 26.76 20.10 11.89
CA HIS A 130 25.34 20.41 11.75
C HIS A 130 24.72 19.83 10.48
N GLN A 131 25.42 19.91 9.34
CA GLN A 131 24.98 19.31 8.07
C GLN A 131 24.97 17.78 8.16
N LEU A 132 25.96 17.16 8.79
CA LEU A 132 25.99 15.72 9.03
C LEU A 132 24.74 15.26 9.78
N VAL A 133 24.43 15.89 10.92
CA VAL A 133 23.28 15.53 11.75
C VAL A 133 21.97 15.76 10.99
N THR A 134 21.82 16.92 10.35
CA THR A 134 20.57 17.29 9.66
C THR A 134 20.34 16.42 8.42
N GLY A 135 21.37 16.20 7.62
CA GLY A 135 21.34 15.34 6.44
C GLY A 135 21.03 13.89 6.79
N SER A 136 21.71 13.33 7.80
CA SER A 136 21.50 11.95 8.25
C SER A 136 20.09 11.74 8.79
N ARG A 137 19.57 12.67 9.62
CA ARG A 137 18.20 12.59 10.14
C ARG A 137 17.16 12.61 9.04
N ARG A 138 17.34 13.46 8.02
CA ARG A 138 16.44 13.50 6.85
C ARG A 138 16.46 12.19 6.08
N ALA A 139 17.63 11.65 5.78
CA ALA A 139 17.76 10.37 5.07
C ALA A 139 17.10 9.20 5.84
N LEU A 140 17.30 9.16 7.17
CA LEU A 140 16.69 8.14 8.03
C LEU A 140 15.18 8.29 8.17
N ALA A 141 14.64 9.51 8.16
CA ALA A 141 13.20 9.75 8.21
C ALA A 141 12.46 9.13 7.01
N ASP A 142 13.08 9.20 5.83
CA ASP A 142 12.57 8.61 4.59
C ASP A 142 12.53 7.08 4.67
N LEU A 143 13.62 6.46 5.15
CA LEU A 143 13.68 5.02 5.40
C LEU A 143 12.65 4.56 6.45
N ASN A 144 12.48 5.34 7.52
CA ASN A 144 11.53 5.05 8.58
C ASN A 144 10.07 5.13 8.09
N SER A 145 9.78 6.04 7.15
CA SER A 145 8.46 6.15 6.52
C SER A 145 8.12 4.88 5.72
N LEU A 146 9.07 4.38 4.92
CA LEU A 146 8.92 3.12 4.19
C LEU A 146 8.77 1.91 5.13
N ARG A 147 9.58 1.82 6.19
CA ARG A 147 9.45 0.78 7.23
C ARG A 147 8.08 0.80 7.89
N THR A 148 7.56 1.99 8.22
CA THR A 148 6.24 2.15 8.84
C THR A 148 5.13 1.67 7.91
N ARG A 149 5.23 1.96 6.60
CA ARG A 149 4.28 1.42 5.60
C ARG A 149 4.33 -0.10 5.55
N TRP A 150 5.53 -0.70 5.53
CA TRP A 150 5.69 -2.15 5.52
C TRP A 150 5.05 -2.82 6.74
N ILE A 151 5.30 -2.31 7.95
CA ILE A 151 4.70 -2.84 9.17
C ILE A 151 3.17 -2.81 9.10
N ARG A 152 2.58 -1.73 8.57
CA ARG A 152 1.13 -1.62 8.40
C ARG A 152 0.58 -2.55 7.32
N ALA A 153 1.33 -2.75 6.24
CA ALA A 153 0.97 -3.64 5.14
C ALA A 153 0.94 -5.12 5.57
N THR A 154 1.87 -5.53 6.44
CA THR A 154 1.98 -6.91 6.92
C THR A 154 1.29 -7.14 8.27
N ALA A 155 0.73 -6.10 8.88
CA ALA A 155 -0.08 -6.26 10.08
C ALA A 155 -1.36 -7.03 9.72
N VAL A 156 -1.56 -8.19 10.35
CA VAL A 156 -2.82 -8.92 10.25
C VAL A 156 -3.94 -7.98 10.74
N PRO A 157 -4.99 -7.73 9.95
CA PRO A 157 -6.08 -6.87 10.41
C PRO A 157 -6.68 -7.48 11.67
N PRO A 158 -6.94 -6.69 12.73
CA PRO A 158 -7.65 -7.19 13.90
C PRO A 158 -9.00 -7.71 13.41
N THR A 159 -9.33 -8.94 13.81
CA THR A 159 -10.65 -9.54 13.55
C THR A 159 -11.71 -8.51 13.94
N PRO A 160 -12.65 -8.13 13.06
CA PRO A 160 -13.73 -7.25 13.44
C PRO A 160 -14.43 -7.92 14.62
N ALA A 161 -14.41 -7.27 15.79
CA ALA A 161 -15.28 -7.68 16.88
C ALA A 161 -16.70 -7.69 16.30
N GLU A 162 -17.35 -8.85 16.34
CA GLU A 162 -18.72 -9.01 15.87
C GLU A 162 -19.55 -7.83 16.37
N SER A 163 -20.02 -7.01 15.43
CA SER A 163 -21.03 -6.02 15.73
C SER A 163 -22.25 -6.78 16.22
N ARG A 164 -22.37 -6.91 17.54
CA ARG A 164 -23.50 -7.53 18.21
C ARG A 164 -24.78 -6.99 17.55
N PRO A 165 -25.66 -7.85 17.01
CA PRO A 165 -26.82 -7.38 16.27
C PRO A 165 -27.62 -6.43 17.17
N ALA A 166 -27.85 -5.22 16.67
CA ALA A 166 -28.78 -4.29 17.26
C ALA A 166 -30.12 -5.00 17.34
N ARG A 167 -30.54 -5.30 18.57
CA ARG A 167 -31.78 -6.01 18.91
C ARG A 167 -32.97 -5.21 18.35
N HIS A 168 -33.34 -5.48 17.11
CA HIS A 168 -34.54 -4.94 16.47
C HIS A 168 -35.73 -5.70 17.03
N GLY A 169 -36.56 -5.01 17.82
CA GLY A 169 -37.80 -5.59 18.32
C GLY A 169 -38.30 -4.96 19.60
N GLN A 170 -38.60 -3.66 19.58
CA GLN A 170 -39.60 -3.15 20.52
C GLN A 170 -40.47 -2.10 19.79
N PRO A 171 -41.75 -2.38 19.56
CA PRO A 171 -42.66 -1.43 18.92
C PRO A 171 -42.93 -0.24 19.86
N PRO A 172 -43.18 0.97 19.32
CA PRO A 172 -43.43 2.15 20.13
C PRO A 172 -44.77 2.00 20.85
N ARG A 173 -44.74 1.94 22.18
CA ARG A 173 -45.95 2.01 22.99
C ARG A 173 -46.40 3.46 23.10
N ALA A 174 -47.50 3.76 22.43
CA ALA A 174 -48.17 5.05 22.54
C ALA A 174 -48.88 5.21 23.90
N THR A 175 -48.88 6.47 24.35
CA THR A 175 -49.84 7.18 25.22
C THR A 175 -49.90 6.92 26.74
N GLY A 176 -49.67 8.02 27.47
CA GLY A 176 -50.22 8.31 28.80
C GLY A 176 -49.62 9.61 29.39
N PRO A 177 -50.40 10.66 29.69
CA PRO A 177 -49.88 11.88 30.33
C PRO A 177 -49.57 11.67 31.83
N PRO A 178 -48.69 12.49 32.43
CA PRO A 178 -48.13 12.24 33.76
C PRO A 178 -49.13 12.55 34.89
N PRO A 179 -49.23 11.71 35.94
CA PRO A 179 -49.83 12.11 37.19
C PRO A 179 -48.83 12.92 38.04
N GLN A 180 -49.33 14.02 38.59
CA GLN A 180 -48.64 15.01 39.42
C GLN A 180 -48.25 14.48 40.82
N PRO A 181 -47.32 15.17 41.51
CA PRO A 181 -46.55 14.62 42.64
C PRO A 181 -47.27 14.68 43.99
N ALA A 182 -47.08 13.65 44.81
CA ALA A 182 -47.39 13.69 46.24
C ALA A 182 -46.12 14.03 47.04
N LEU A 183 -46.14 15.20 47.66
CA LEU A 183 -45.21 15.67 48.68
C LEU A 183 -45.44 14.91 49.99
N THR A 184 -44.39 14.31 50.56
CA THR A 184 -44.27 14.12 52.01
C THR A 184 -42.79 14.10 52.43
N THR A 185 -42.34 15.27 52.89
CA THR A 185 -41.21 15.50 53.78
C THR A 185 -41.48 14.93 55.20
N PRO A 186 -40.60 15.08 56.20
CA PRO A 186 -39.22 14.58 56.33
C PRO A 186 -39.02 13.94 57.72
N ARG A 187 -37.89 13.26 58.00
CA ARG A 187 -37.30 13.36 59.35
C ARG A 187 -35.80 13.06 59.40
N ALA A 188 -35.07 14.06 59.86
CA ALA A 188 -33.69 14.01 60.30
C ALA A 188 -33.51 13.13 61.55
N HIS A 189 -32.32 12.58 61.76
CA HIS A 189 -31.43 12.98 62.86
C HIS A 189 -30.15 12.13 62.87
N ARG A 190 -29.03 12.86 62.81
CA ARG A 190 -27.74 12.65 63.49
C ARG A 190 -26.82 11.50 63.08
#